data_AF-A0A255GA30-F1
#
_entry.id   AF-A0A255GA30-F1
#
_cell.length_a   1.000
_cell.length_b   1.000
_cell.length_c   1.000
_cell.angle_alpha   90.00
_cell.angle_beta   90.00
_cell.angle_gamma   90.00
#
_symmetry.space_group_name_H-M   'P 1'
#
loop_
_entity.id
_entity.type
_entity.pdbx_description
1 polymer ?
#
loop_
_entity_poly.entity_id
_entity_poly.type
_entity_poly.pdbx_seq_one_letter_code
_entity_poly.pdbx_strand_id
1 'polypeptide(L)'
;MNATTSTRFGFLDALRGFAIAGILLVNIPDMTRLGVDAPPAPVGDYSTTQQLLHFLVSTRFVPIFMLLFGVSLVLVRDGARRRGVKAWPVLVRRLVALFGFGLLHSFLYPGEVLREYAAVGLLVLPVVLLAPGWVLLGLGAVGTIGAYAVTGGGILTIPGVLLLGAGAATVGVPARLERADRWVAIAAATLAVVAIPALAWQRANPGDPRFSNAGGIAGGVLALLYIALLSLAWRTPLRALLRAAFDPLGRMAFTNYVTASCLAVPAGLLLGFAQTRDLASALWLALGILVLQNLGSRLWLHWFAYGPLEWLWRCLTWWRMVPLRRSTQEPSGPADSAYRSASPRRYASPAGSAGS
;
A
#
# COMPACT_ATOMS: atom_id res chain seq x y z
N MET A 1 32.59 -6.63 4.32
CA MET A 1 31.22 -7.07 3.95
C MET A 1 30.26 -5.96 4.32
N ASN A 2 29.75 -5.23 3.32
CA ASN A 2 29.04 -3.96 3.53
C ASN A 2 27.70 -4.19 4.22
N ALA A 3 27.49 -3.51 5.35
CA ALA A 3 26.19 -3.39 5.98
C ALA A 3 25.23 -2.70 5.00
N THR A 4 24.40 -3.46 4.30
CA THR A 4 23.34 -2.89 3.48
C THR A 4 22.35 -2.21 4.41
N THR A 5 22.43 -0.88 4.48
CA THR A 5 21.42 0.01 5.06
C THR A 5 20.05 -0.51 4.65
N SER A 6 19.13 -0.66 5.61
CA SER A 6 17.76 -1.11 5.32
C SER A 6 17.14 -0.21 4.25
N THR A 7 17.12 -0.65 2.98
CA THR A 7 16.64 0.15 1.86
C THR A 7 15.16 0.44 2.05
N ARG A 8 14.85 1.63 2.56
CA ARG A 8 13.49 2.11 2.70
C ARG A 8 13.08 2.73 1.37
N PHE A 9 12.15 2.08 0.68
CA PHE A 9 11.58 2.59 -0.56
C PHE A 9 10.57 3.69 -0.23
N GLY A 10 10.93 4.95 -0.49
CA GLY A 10 10.04 6.09 -0.26
C GLY A 10 8.79 6.00 -1.12
N PHE A 11 8.90 5.49 -2.34
CA PHE A 11 7.77 5.25 -3.23
C PHE A 11 6.74 4.30 -2.64
N LEU A 12 7.17 3.22 -1.95
CA LEU A 12 6.22 2.28 -1.35
C LEU A 12 5.40 2.91 -0.22
N ASP A 13 5.98 3.85 0.53
CA ASP A 13 5.25 4.57 1.57
C ASP A 13 4.19 5.49 0.92
N ALA A 14 4.53 6.27 -0.12
CA ALA A 14 3.55 7.03 -0.88
C ALA A 14 2.46 6.16 -1.52
N LEU A 15 2.85 5.03 -2.14
CA LEU A 15 1.90 4.15 -2.81
C LEU A 15 0.89 3.54 -1.82
N ARG A 16 1.31 3.22 -0.58
CA ARG A 16 0.36 2.83 0.48
C ARG A 16 -0.58 3.96 0.87
N GLY A 17 -0.09 5.20 0.97
CA GLY A 17 -0.92 6.37 1.26
C GLY A 17 -1.94 6.65 0.16
N PHE A 18 -1.53 6.53 -1.09
CA PHE A 18 -2.39 6.61 -2.26
C PHE A 18 -3.47 5.52 -2.24
N ALA A 19 -3.09 4.27 -1.92
CA ALA A 19 -4.03 3.16 -1.80
C ALA A 19 -5.09 3.41 -0.72
N ILE A 20 -4.70 3.85 0.47
CA ILE A 20 -5.65 4.10 1.57
C ILE A 20 -6.56 5.29 1.29
N ALA A 21 -6.02 6.36 0.69
CA ALA A 21 -6.84 7.50 0.29
C ALA A 21 -7.96 7.07 -0.67
N GLY A 22 -7.64 6.28 -1.68
CA GLY A 22 -8.64 5.75 -2.61
C GLY A 22 -9.60 4.74 -1.98
N ILE A 23 -9.13 3.88 -1.06
CA ILE A 23 -10.00 2.96 -0.31
C ILE A 23 -11.05 3.72 0.50
N LEU A 24 -10.68 4.85 1.13
CA LEU A 24 -11.64 5.68 1.86
C LEU A 24 -12.72 6.24 0.92
N LEU A 25 -12.36 6.72 -0.26
CA LEU A 25 -13.33 7.24 -1.23
C LEU A 25 -14.36 6.18 -1.67
N VAL A 26 -13.94 4.92 -1.81
CA VAL A 26 -14.84 3.81 -2.15
C VAL A 26 -15.71 3.41 -0.97
N ASN A 27 -15.17 3.45 0.24
CA ASN A 27 -15.86 2.95 1.42
C ASN A 27 -16.69 4.00 2.13
N ILE A 28 -16.51 5.31 1.84
CA ILE A 28 -17.25 6.37 2.53
C ILE A 28 -18.78 6.19 2.43
N PRO A 29 -19.39 5.81 1.29
CA PRO A 29 -20.83 5.63 1.22
C PRO A 29 -21.31 4.51 2.14
N ASP A 30 -20.56 3.40 2.21
CA ASP A 30 -20.90 2.26 3.06
C ASP A 30 -20.68 2.59 4.55
N MET A 31 -19.59 3.30 4.89
CA MET A 31 -19.28 3.72 6.26
C MET A 31 -20.33 4.70 6.80
N THR A 32 -20.83 5.62 5.98
CA THR A 32 -21.86 6.58 6.38
C THR A 32 -23.28 6.03 6.26
N ARG A 33 -23.45 4.77 5.82
CA ARG A 33 -24.74 4.16 5.49
C ARG A 33 -25.57 5.00 4.51
N LEU A 34 -24.90 5.62 3.54
CA LEU A 34 -25.49 6.60 2.62
C LEU A 34 -26.76 6.03 1.96
N GLY A 35 -27.89 6.71 2.13
CA GLY A 35 -29.14 6.40 1.46
C GLY A 35 -29.76 5.04 1.78
N VAL A 36 -29.35 4.40 2.89
CA VAL A 36 -29.91 3.11 3.33
C VAL A 36 -31.39 3.22 3.73
N ASP A 37 -31.80 4.39 4.25
CA ASP A 37 -33.19 4.65 4.67
C ASP A 37 -33.94 5.50 3.63
N ALA A 38 -33.29 5.88 2.53
CA ALA A 38 -33.88 6.71 1.48
C ALA A 38 -34.70 5.90 0.45
N PRO A 39 -35.77 6.45 -0.17
CA PRO A 39 -36.61 5.74 -1.14
C PRO A 39 -35.83 5.19 -2.33
N PRO A 40 -36.11 3.99 -2.90
CA PRO A 40 -35.27 3.39 -3.94
C PRO A 40 -34.94 4.36 -5.10
N ALA A 41 -33.66 4.43 -5.48
CA ALA A 41 -33.26 5.25 -6.62
C ALA A 41 -33.74 4.60 -7.94
N PRO A 42 -34.07 5.39 -8.98
CA PRO A 42 -34.33 4.87 -10.31
C PRO A 42 -33.15 4.03 -10.81
N VAL A 43 -33.42 2.83 -11.31
CA VAL A 43 -32.39 1.93 -11.82
C VAL A 43 -31.80 2.52 -13.09
N GLY A 44 -30.48 2.72 -13.13
CA GLY A 44 -29.75 3.14 -14.33
C GLY A 44 -29.36 4.62 -14.39
N ASP A 45 -29.92 5.48 -13.52
CA ASP A 45 -29.55 6.89 -13.46
C ASP A 45 -28.43 7.13 -12.44
N TYR A 46 -27.19 7.01 -12.90
CA TYR A 46 -26.01 7.37 -12.12
C TYR A 46 -25.66 8.84 -12.31
N SER A 47 -25.57 9.58 -11.20
CA SER A 47 -25.06 10.96 -11.24
C SER A 47 -23.63 11.02 -11.79
N THR A 48 -23.24 12.17 -12.35
CA THR A 48 -21.86 12.38 -12.85
C THR A 48 -20.81 12.04 -11.79
N THR A 49 -21.05 12.42 -10.53
CA THR A 49 -20.18 12.10 -9.39
C THR A 49 -20.04 10.60 -9.17
N GLN A 50 -21.14 9.85 -9.29
CA GLN A 50 -21.12 8.40 -9.15
C GLN A 50 -20.42 7.71 -10.31
N GLN A 51 -20.62 8.20 -11.54
CA GLN A 51 -19.89 7.70 -12.71
C GLN A 51 -18.39 7.91 -12.55
N LEU A 52 -17.96 9.10 -12.12
CA LEU A 52 -16.55 9.40 -11.85
C LEU A 52 -15.98 8.45 -10.78
N LEU A 53 -16.72 8.20 -9.69
CA LEU A 53 -16.31 7.24 -8.67
C LEU A 53 -16.16 5.82 -9.24
N HIS A 54 -17.15 5.35 -10.01
CA HIS A 54 -17.16 4.01 -10.61
C HIS A 54 -16.02 3.78 -11.63
N PHE A 55 -15.67 4.81 -12.43
CA PHE A 55 -14.66 4.69 -13.48
C PHE A 55 -13.24 5.06 -13.04
N LEU A 56 -13.06 5.86 -11.98
CA LEU A 56 -11.74 6.28 -11.52
C LEU A 56 -11.31 5.65 -10.20
N VAL A 57 -12.25 5.18 -9.36
CA VAL A 57 -11.92 4.83 -7.97
C VAL A 57 -12.34 3.43 -7.57
N SER A 58 -13.60 3.06 -7.77
CA SER A 58 -14.12 1.73 -7.38
C SER A 58 -13.24 0.60 -7.94
N THR A 59 -13.09 -0.51 -7.21
CA THR A 59 -12.29 -1.70 -7.58
C THR A 59 -10.78 -1.52 -7.85
N ARG A 60 -10.25 -0.29 -7.90
CA ARG A 60 -8.87 -0.01 -8.35
C ARG A 60 -7.85 0.05 -7.21
N PHE A 61 -8.25 0.50 -6.03
CA PHE A 61 -7.32 0.74 -4.92
C PHE A 61 -7.11 -0.46 -4.00
N VAL A 62 -8.14 -1.31 -3.86
CA VAL A 62 -8.08 -2.52 -3.04
C VAL A 62 -6.98 -3.49 -3.54
N PRO A 63 -6.87 -3.79 -4.86
CA PRO A 63 -5.78 -4.65 -5.35
C PRO A 63 -4.38 -4.07 -5.12
N ILE A 64 -4.20 -2.74 -5.20
CA ILE A 64 -2.92 -2.07 -4.88
C ILE A 64 -2.54 -2.37 -3.43
N PHE A 65 -3.48 -2.23 -2.51
CA PHE A 65 -3.24 -2.50 -1.09
C PHE A 65 -2.96 -3.99 -0.82
N MET A 66 -3.71 -4.91 -1.43
CA MET A 66 -3.47 -6.35 -1.34
C MET A 66 -2.06 -6.73 -1.84
N LEU A 67 -1.63 -6.16 -2.97
CA LEU A 67 -0.29 -6.37 -3.54
C LEU A 67 0.79 -5.87 -2.58
N LEU A 68 0.63 -4.67 -2.02
CA LEU A 68 1.56 -4.10 -1.04
C LEU A 68 1.61 -4.90 0.26
N PHE A 69 0.49 -5.49 0.66
CA PHE A 69 0.45 -6.40 1.80
C PHE A 69 1.31 -7.63 1.54
N GLY A 70 1.19 -8.25 0.36
CA GLY A 70 2.05 -9.35 -0.09
C GLY A 70 3.54 -8.97 -0.11
N VAL A 71 3.87 -7.80 -0.67
CA VAL A 71 5.25 -7.24 -0.62
C VAL A 71 5.75 -7.15 0.82
N SER A 72 4.90 -6.70 1.74
CA SER A 72 5.27 -6.51 3.14
C SER A 72 5.63 -7.83 3.86
N LEU A 73 4.99 -8.95 3.49
CA LEU A 73 5.31 -10.25 4.08
C LEU A 73 6.73 -10.68 3.76
N VAL A 74 7.17 -10.48 2.52
CA VAL A 74 8.55 -10.77 2.09
C VAL A 74 9.55 -9.82 2.73
N LEU A 75 9.25 -8.52 2.81
CA LEU A 75 10.13 -7.56 3.49
C LEU A 75 10.31 -7.89 4.98
N VAL A 76 9.25 -8.35 5.66
CA VAL A 76 9.31 -8.79 7.06
C VAL A 76 10.06 -10.12 7.18
N ARG A 77 9.81 -11.08 6.29
CA ARG A 77 10.54 -12.36 6.22
C ARG A 77 12.05 -12.13 6.12
N ASP A 78 12.46 -11.29 5.17
CA ASP A 78 13.87 -11.00 4.92
C ASP A 78 14.47 -10.17 6.06
N GLY A 79 13.68 -9.25 6.64
CA GLY A 79 14.06 -8.50 7.84
C GLY A 79 14.22 -9.36 9.10
N ALA A 80 13.47 -10.47 9.23
CA ALA A 80 13.65 -11.45 10.30
C ALA A 80 14.92 -12.28 10.10
N ARG A 81 15.15 -12.77 8.87
CA ARG A 81 16.37 -13.50 8.49
C ARG A 81 17.63 -12.67 8.72
N ARG A 82 17.63 -11.38 8.36
CA ARG A 82 18.75 -10.45 8.63
C ARG A 82 19.03 -10.23 10.12
N ARG A 83 18.03 -10.42 10.98
CA ARG A 83 18.16 -10.32 12.44
C ARG A 83 18.51 -11.65 13.11
N GLY A 84 18.80 -12.70 12.33
CA GLY A 84 19.12 -14.02 12.86
C GLY A 84 17.95 -14.75 13.52
N VAL A 85 16.71 -14.30 13.31
CA VAL A 85 15.52 -14.94 13.89
C VAL A 85 14.68 -15.65 12.82
N LYS A 86 13.99 -16.72 13.23
CA LYS A 86 13.06 -17.44 12.36
C LYS A 86 11.95 -16.50 11.89
N ALA A 87 11.64 -16.52 10.60
CA ALA A 87 10.64 -15.62 10.00
C ALA A 87 9.19 -16.05 10.28
N TRP A 88 8.92 -17.36 10.33
CA TRP A 88 7.56 -17.88 10.50
C TRP A 88 6.85 -17.37 11.77
N PRO A 89 7.45 -17.36 12.99
CA PRO A 89 6.71 -16.94 14.18
C PRO A 89 6.46 -15.42 14.17
N VAL A 90 7.37 -14.64 13.56
CA VAL A 90 7.20 -13.20 13.40
C VAL A 90 6.01 -12.91 12.49
N LEU A 91 5.90 -13.61 11.35
CA LEU A 91 4.81 -13.42 10.40
C LEU A 91 3.47 -13.93 10.95
N VAL A 92 3.44 -15.08 11.61
CA VAL A 92 2.22 -15.60 12.26
C VAL A 92 1.71 -14.60 13.30
N ARG A 93 2.55 -14.14 14.24
CA ARG A 93 2.13 -13.14 15.25
C ARG A 93 1.62 -11.86 14.61
N ARG A 94 2.30 -11.37 13.57
CA ARG A 94 1.88 -10.17 12.83
C ARG A 94 0.48 -10.34 12.23
N LEU A 95 0.20 -11.49 11.62
CA LEU A 95 -1.08 -11.77 10.99
C LEU A 95 -2.18 -12.02 12.02
N VAL A 96 -1.91 -12.78 13.08
CA VAL A 96 -2.85 -13.01 14.19
C VAL A 96 -3.20 -11.69 14.90
N ALA A 97 -2.21 -10.84 15.19
CA ALA A 97 -2.46 -9.52 15.75
C ALA A 97 -3.33 -8.67 14.82
N LEU A 98 -3.06 -8.69 13.51
CA LEU A 98 -3.86 -7.96 12.52
C LEU A 98 -5.30 -8.48 12.46
N PHE A 99 -5.49 -9.79 12.54
CA PHE A 99 -6.81 -10.42 12.61
C PHE A 99 -7.57 -9.98 13.86
N GLY A 100 -6.91 -9.93 15.02
CA GLY A 100 -7.48 -9.41 16.27
C GLY A 100 -7.91 -7.95 16.17
N PHE A 101 -7.11 -7.11 15.54
CA PHE A 101 -7.51 -5.72 15.25
C PHE A 101 -8.69 -5.64 14.28
N GLY A 102 -8.72 -6.48 13.24
CA GLY A 102 -9.87 -6.56 12.32
C GLY A 102 -11.15 -6.97 13.04
N LEU A 103 -11.09 -7.98 13.92
CA LEU A 103 -12.23 -8.37 14.77
C LEU A 103 -12.77 -7.21 15.61
N LEU A 104 -11.87 -6.44 16.25
CA LEU A 104 -12.26 -5.28 17.04
C LEU A 104 -12.84 -4.16 16.16
N HIS A 105 -12.23 -3.92 15.01
CA HIS A 105 -12.67 -2.88 14.06
C HIS A 105 -13.99 -3.24 13.36
N SER A 106 -14.29 -4.52 13.20
CA SER A 106 -15.55 -5.03 12.61
C SER A 106 -16.79 -4.60 13.40
N PHE A 107 -16.66 -4.35 14.72
CA PHE A 107 -17.78 -3.80 15.52
C PHE A 107 -18.16 -2.38 15.07
N LEU A 108 -17.23 -1.64 14.50
CA LEU A 108 -17.46 -0.29 13.99
C LEU A 108 -17.84 -0.30 12.51
N TYR A 109 -17.15 -1.10 11.70
CA TYR A 109 -17.40 -1.22 10.26
C TYR A 109 -17.25 -2.67 9.81
N PRO A 110 -18.36 -3.39 9.55
CA PRO A 110 -18.30 -4.81 9.17
C PRO A 110 -17.64 -5.08 7.81
N GLY A 111 -17.60 -4.10 6.91
CA GLY A 111 -16.96 -4.20 5.59
C GLY A 111 -15.44 -4.06 5.61
N GLU A 112 -14.79 -4.32 6.75
CA GLU A 112 -13.35 -4.13 6.92
C GLU A 112 -12.52 -5.25 6.27
N VAL A 113 -11.35 -4.89 5.74
CA VAL A 113 -10.52 -5.80 4.93
C VAL A 113 -9.37 -6.47 5.70
N LEU A 114 -9.07 -6.01 6.92
CA LEU A 114 -7.98 -6.51 7.77
C LEU A 114 -8.19 -7.98 8.14
N ARG A 115 -9.41 -8.40 8.53
CA ARG A 115 -9.70 -9.81 8.84
C ARG A 115 -9.42 -10.72 7.66
N GLU A 116 -9.93 -10.36 6.49
CA GLU A 116 -9.80 -11.16 5.27
C GLU A 116 -8.34 -11.29 4.86
N TYR A 117 -7.58 -10.19 4.89
CA TYR A 117 -6.16 -10.21 4.53
C TYR A 117 -5.31 -10.95 5.55
N ALA A 118 -5.64 -10.87 6.84
CA ALA A 118 -4.94 -11.61 7.87
C ALA A 118 -5.18 -13.13 7.74
N ALA A 119 -6.44 -13.54 7.53
CA ALA A 119 -6.82 -14.94 7.35
C ALA A 119 -6.19 -15.54 6.08
N VAL A 120 -6.35 -14.87 4.94
CA VAL A 120 -5.73 -15.31 3.68
C VAL A 120 -4.20 -15.22 3.75
N GLY A 121 -3.66 -14.21 4.43
CA GLY A 121 -2.24 -14.08 4.68
C GLY A 121 -1.66 -15.26 5.46
N LEU A 122 -2.40 -15.80 6.44
CA LEU A 122 -2.03 -17.04 7.15
C LEU A 122 -2.10 -18.25 6.23
N LEU A 123 -3.15 -18.35 5.41
CA LEU A 123 -3.34 -19.45 4.45
C LEU A 123 -2.17 -19.56 3.46
N VAL A 124 -1.73 -18.43 2.88
CA VAL A 124 -0.65 -18.40 1.88
C VAL A 124 0.75 -18.37 2.50
N LEU A 125 0.86 -18.21 3.83
CA LEU A 125 2.13 -18.06 4.53
C LEU A 125 3.13 -19.20 4.27
N PRO A 126 2.74 -20.50 4.27
CA PRO A 126 3.67 -21.59 3.96
C PRO A 126 4.32 -21.41 2.59
N VAL A 127 3.55 -21.01 1.58
CA VAL A 127 4.04 -20.76 0.22
C VAL A 127 5.01 -19.57 0.22
N VAL A 128 4.67 -18.46 0.90
CA VAL A 128 5.54 -17.28 1.02
C VAL A 128 6.87 -17.58 1.72
N LEU A 129 6.88 -18.52 2.66
CA LEU A 129 8.07 -18.91 3.42
C LEU A 129 9.00 -19.89 2.67
N LEU A 130 8.41 -20.80 1.89
CA LEU A 130 9.11 -21.96 1.31
C LEU A 130 9.39 -21.81 -0.18
N ALA A 131 8.48 -21.19 -0.94
CA ALA A 131 8.56 -21.17 -2.40
C ALA A 131 9.55 -20.12 -2.93
N PRO A 132 10.25 -20.41 -4.05
CA PRO A 132 11.08 -19.42 -4.73
C PRO A 132 10.21 -18.36 -5.43
N GLY A 133 10.82 -17.22 -5.76
CA GLY A 133 10.12 -16.05 -6.29
C GLY A 133 9.29 -16.31 -7.55
N TRP A 134 9.80 -17.15 -8.47
CA TRP A 134 9.09 -17.48 -9.70
C TRP A 134 7.84 -18.35 -9.45
N VAL A 135 7.85 -19.22 -8.43
CA VAL A 135 6.66 -19.99 -8.02
C VAL A 135 5.61 -19.05 -7.42
N LEU A 136 6.03 -18.10 -6.59
CA LEU A 136 5.12 -17.08 -6.05
C LEU A 136 4.45 -16.26 -7.16
N LEU A 137 5.22 -15.86 -8.16
CA LEU A 137 4.70 -15.14 -9.33
C LEU A 137 3.77 -16.02 -10.18
N GLY A 138 4.14 -17.27 -10.46
CA GLY A 138 3.34 -18.20 -11.25
C GLY A 138 2.01 -18.54 -10.57
N LEU A 139 2.05 -18.99 -9.32
CA LEU A 139 0.84 -19.28 -8.54
C LEU A 139 0.00 -18.04 -8.30
N GLY A 140 0.64 -16.89 -8.05
CA GLY A 140 -0.05 -15.62 -7.91
C GLY A 140 -0.77 -15.23 -9.20
N ALA A 141 -0.11 -15.30 -10.35
CA ALA A 141 -0.68 -14.95 -11.64
C ALA A 141 -1.86 -15.87 -12.00
N VAL A 142 -1.69 -17.19 -11.88
CA VAL A 142 -2.74 -18.18 -12.14
C VAL A 142 -3.93 -17.95 -11.20
N GLY A 143 -3.68 -17.79 -9.90
CA GLY A 143 -4.72 -17.55 -8.91
C GLY A 143 -5.49 -16.24 -9.15
N THR A 144 -4.77 -15.15 -9.46
CA THR A 144 -5.39 -13.86 -9.77
C THR A 144 -6.22 -13.93 -11.05
N ILE A 145 -5.66 -14.45 -12.15
CA ILE A 145 -6.37 -14.56 -13.43
C ILE A 145 -7.60 -15.45 -13.29
N GLY A 146 -7.47 -16.62 -12.65
CA GLY A 146 -8.58 -17.53 -12.40
C GLY A 146 -9.69 -16.89 -11.56
N ALA A 147 -9.34 -16.20 -10.46
CA ALA A 147 -10.32 -15.51 -9.63
C ALA A 147 -11.04 -14.38 -10.37
N TYR A 148 -10.32 -13.56 -11.14
CA TYR A 148 -10.94 -12.51 -11.95
C TYR A 148 -11.83 -13.07 -13.07
N ALA A 149 -11.47 -14.22 -13.66
CA ALA A 149 -12.27 -14.88 -14.68
C ALA A 149 -13.59 -15.44 -14.13
N VAL A 150 -13.58 -16.00 -12.91
CA VAL A 150 -14.76 -16.65 -12.32
C VAL A 150 -15.68 -15.65 -11.62
N THR A 151 -15.14 -14.80 -10.74
CA THR A 151 -15.95 -13.92 -9.88
C THR A 151 -15.74 -12.44 -10.16
N GLY A 152 -14.91 -12.09 -11.15
CA GLY A 152 -14.67 -10.70 -11.48
C GLY A 152 -13.80 -9.94 -10.49
N GLY A 153 -13.49 -10.52 -9.33
CA GLY A 153 -12.93 -9.78 -8.20
C GLY A 153 -13.30 -10.42 -6.85
N GLY A 154 -13.16 -9.63 -5.78
CA GLY A 154 -13.57 -10.01 -4.43
C GLY A 154 -12.57 -10.91 -3.70
N ILE A 155 -13.06 -11.59 -2.66
CA ILE A 155 -12.25 -12.36 -1.69
C ILE A 155 -11.36 -13.41 -2.37
N LEU A 156 -11.84 -14.05 -3.44
CA LEU A 156 -11.08 -15.06 -4.18
C LEU A 156 -9.82 -14.52 -4.86
N THR A 157 -9.73 -13.20 -5.10
CA THR A 157 -8.52 -12.60 -5.67
C THR A 157 -7.41 -12.40 -4.64
N ILE A 158 -7.74 -12.35 -3.34
CA ILE A 158 -6.79 -12.03 -2.26
C ILE A 158 -5.58 -12.98 -2.27
N PRO A 159 -5.73 -14.32 -2.32
CA PRO A 159 -4.57 -15.21 -2.28
C PRO A 159 -3.63 -14.98 -3.47
N GLY A 160 -4.19 -14.85 -4.69
CA GLY A 160 -3.42 -14.64 -5.91
C GLY A 160 -2.66 -13.32 -5.89
N VAL A 161 -3.34 -12.22 -5.56
CA VAL A 161 -2.73 -10.87 -5.56
C VAL A 161 -1.68 -10.74 -4.46
N LEU A 162 -1.91 -11.35 -3.30
CA LEU A 162 -0.97 -11.38 -2.19
C LEU A 162 0.30 -12.18 -2.57
N LEU A 163 0.15 -13.33 -3.24
CA LEU A 163 1.28 -14.09 -3.79
C LEU A 163 2.01 -13.34 -4.89
N LEU A 164 1.31 -12.63 -5.78
CA LEU A 164 1.92 -11.73 -6.77
C LEU A 164 2.76 -10.64 -6.10
N GLY A 165 2.24 -10.00 -5.05
CA GLY A 165 2.96 -9.00 -4.27
C GLY A 165 4.22 -9.58 -3.61
N ALA A 166 4.10 -10.77 -3.02
CA ALA A 166 5.23 -11.49 -2.44
C ALA A 166 6.28 -11.83 -3.50
N GLY A 167 5.89 -12.41 -4.63
CA GLY A 167 6.77 -12.73 -5.76
C GLY A 167 7.46 -11.48 -6.32
N ALA A 168 6.71 -10.38 -6.50
CA ALA A 168 7.23 -9.10 -6.96
C ALA A 168 8.33 -8.54 -6.05
N ALA A 169 8.18 -8.70 -4.73
CA ALA A 169 9.21 -8.31 -3.77
C ALA A 169 10.49 -9.16 -3.93
N THR A 170 10.37 -10.46 -4.19
CA THR A 170 11.55 -11.35 -4.36
C THR A 170 12.35 -11.08 -5.63
N VAL A 171 11.71 -10.62 -6.71
CA VAL A 171 12.39 -10.31 -7.98
C VAL A 171 12.81 -8.84 -8.11
N GLY A 172 12.66 -8.06 -7.03
CA GLY A 172 13.11 -6.67 -6.95
C GLY A 172 12.22 -5.66 -7.67
N VAL A 173 10.93 -5.95 -7.87
CA VAL A 173 9.96 -4.97 -8.43
C VAL A 173 9.92 -3.67 -7.61
N PRO A 174 9.93 -3.67 -6.26
CA PRO A 174 9.96 -2.43 -5.47
C PRO A 174 11.11 -1.48 -5.85
N ALA A 175 12.29 -2.02 -6.12
CA ALA A 175 13.45 -1.24 -6.53
C ALA A 175 13.35 -0.72 -7.97
N ARG A 176 12.60 -1.41 -8.84
CA ARG A 176 12.28 -0.90 -10.19
C ARG A 176 11.25 0.22 -10.14
N LEU A 177 10.24 0.09 -9.28
CA LEU A 177 9.21 1.11 -9.08
C LEU A 177 9.77 2.39 -8.44
N GLU A 178 10.71 2.29 -7.50
CA GLU A 178 11.39 3.48 -6.95
C GLU A 178 12.20 4.22 -8.03
N ARG A 179 12.84 3.48 -8.94
CA ARG A 179 13.66 4.05 -10.02
C ARG A 179 12.85 4.48 -11.25
N ALA A 180 11.60 4.02 -11.35
CA ALA A 180 10.75 4.07 -12.55
C ALA A 180 11.56 3.86 -13.83
N ASP A 181 12.13 2.66 -13.97
CA ASP A 181 12.95 2.30 -15.11
C ASP A 181 12.14 2.17 -16.42
N ARG A 182 12.83 1.91 -17.54
CA ARG A 182 12.17 1.77 -18.85
C ARG A 182 11.11 0.67 -18.88
N TRP A 183 11.24 -0.37 -18.05
CA TRP A 183 10.28 -1.47 -18.02
C TRP A 183 8.99 -1.05 -17.34
N VAL A 184 9.05 -0.16 -16.34
CA VAL A 184 7.87 0.49 -15.77
C VAL A 184 7.16 1.35 -16.81
N ALA A 185 7.90 2.08 -17.64
CA ALA A 185 7.33 2.89 -18.72
C ALA A 185 6.63 2.03 -19.79
N ILE A 186 7.27 0.94 -20.22
CA ILE A 186 6.67 -0.03 -21.16
C ILE A 186 5.42 -0.64 -20.54
N ALA A 187 5.47 -1.08 -19.28
CA ALA A 187 4.31 -1.63 -18.59
C ALA A 187 3.16 -0.61 -18.50
N ALA A 188 3.43 0.65 -18.19
CA ALA A 188 2.42 1.71 -18.17
C ALA A 188 1.77 1.90 -19.55
N ALA A 189 2.56 1.93 -20.61
CA ALA A 189 2.03 2.07 -21.98
C ALA A 189 1.16 0.87 -22.38
N THR A 190 1.61 -0.35 -22.13
CA THR A 190 0.83 -1.57 -22.39
C THR A 190 -0.45 -1.57 -21.57
N LEU A 191 -0.38 -1.26 -20.27
CA LEU A 191 -1.55 -1.23 -19.38
C LEU A 191 -2.53 -0.12 -19.77
N ALA A 192 -2.06 1.02 -20.29
CA ALA A 192 -2.92 2.08 -20.81
C ALA A 192 -3.70 1.61 -22.05
N VAL A 193 -3.05 0.88 -22.96
CA VAL A 193 -3.71 0.27 -24.12
C VAL A 193 -4.73 -0.79 -23.69
N VAL A 194 -4.37 -1.66 -22.74
CA VAL A 194 -5.27 -2.71 -22.22
C VAL A 194 -6.43 -2.12 -21.40
N ALA A 195 -6.25 -0.96 -20.76
CA ALA A 195 -7.31 -0.28 -20.02
C ALA A 195 -8.45 0.20 -20.92
N ILE A 196 -8.19 0.50 -22.19
CA ILE A 196 -9.23 0.99 -23.14
C ILE A 196 -10.35 -0.06 -23.34
N PRO A 197 -10.08 -1.29 -23.80
CA PRO A 197 -11.13 -2.30 -23.96
C PRO A 197 -11.74 -2.71 -22.60
N ALA A 198 -10.96 -2.71 -21.51
CA ALA A 198 -11.49 -3.02 -20.18
C ALA A 198 -12.52 -1.98 -19.70
N LEU A 199 -12.23 -0.69 -19.89
CA LEU A 199 -13.15 0.41 -19.57
C LEU A 199 -14.37 0.43 -20.49
N ALA A 200 -14.19 0.12 -21.78
CA ALA A 200 -15.30 -0.02 -22.72
C ALA A 200 -16.25 -1.14 -22.29
N TRP A 201 -15.71 -2.29 -21.85
CA TRP A 201 -16.52 -3.40 -21.34
C TRP A 201 -17.21 -3.07 -20.03
N GLN A 202 -16.54 -2.38 -19.09
CA GLN A 202 -17.17 -1.87 -17.87
C GLN A 202 -18.34 -0.92 -18.22
N ARG A 203 -18.16 -0.02 -19.19
CA ARG A 203 -19.22 0.92 -19.61
C ARG A 203 -20.42 0.20 -20.22
N ALA A 204 -20.19 -0.89 -20.96
CA ALA A 204 -21.25 -1.69 -21.56
C ALA A 204 -22.05 -2.54 -20.53
N ASN A 205 -21.53 -2.68 -19.30
CA ASN A 205 -22.17 -3.43 -18.22
C ASN A 205 -22.50 -2.47 -17.05
N PRO A 206 -23.57 -1.66 -17.19
CA PRO A 206 -23.93 -0.69 -16.16
C PRO A 206 -24.30 -1.40 -14.86
N GLY A 207 -23.87 -0.81 -13.74
CA GLY A 207 -23.96 -1.44 -12.43
C GLY A 207 -22.91 -0.86 -11.49
N ASP A 208 -22.94 -1.30 -10.24
CA ASP A 208 -21.82 -1.06 -9.33
C ASP A 208 -20.64 -1.95 -9.77
N PRO A 209 -19.49 -1.35 -10.17
CA PRO A 209 -18.35 -2.11 -10.66
C PRO A 209 -17.75 -3.05 -9.61
N ARG A 210 -18.03 -2.84 -8.31
CA ARG A 210 -17.56 -3.70 -7.21
C ARG A 210 -18.13 -5.12 -7.26
N PHE A 211 -19.29 -5.28 -7.90
CA PHE A 211 -20.03 -6.54 -7.93
C PHE A 211 -20.18 -7.10 -9.36
N SER A 212 -19.37 -6.63 -10.31
CA SER A 212 -19.42 -7.09 -11.71
C SER A 212 -18.06 -7.55 -12.22
N ASN A 213 -18.08 -8.53 -13.13
CA ASN A 213 -16.85 -9.06 -13.74
C ASN A 213 -16.12 -8.00 -14.56
N ALA A 214 -16.86 -7.22 -15.36
CA ALA A 214 -16.29 -6.14 -16.14
C ALA A 214 -15.65 -5.06 -15.25
N GLY A 215 -16.32 -4.67 -14.16
CA GLY A 215 -15.83 -3.66 -13.23
C GLY A 215 -14.60 -4.07 -12.45
N GLY A 216 -14.52 -5.33 -12.02
CA GLY A 216 -13.35 -5.80 -11.29
C GLY A 216 -12.15 -6.10 -12.20
N ILE A 217 -12.33 -6.65 -13.41
CA ILE A 217 -11.25 -6.81 -14.40
C ILE A 217 -10.67 -5.44 -14.78
N ALA A 218 -11.52 -4.46 -15.11
CA ALA A 218 -11.09 -3.09 -15.35
C ALA A 218 -10.35 -2.51 -14.13
N GLY A 219 -10.87 -2.77 -12.93
CA GLY A 219 -10.24 -2.39 -11.66
C GLY A 219 -8.83 -2.94 -11.49
N GLY A 220 -8.60 -4.23 -11.78
CA GLY A 220 -7.29 -4.87 -11.69
C GLY A 220 -6.28 -4.29 -12.69
N VAL A 221 -6.70 -4.07 -13.94
CA VAL A 221 -5.85 -3.43 -14.98
C VAL A 221 -5.48 -2.00 -14.56
N LEU A 222 -6.47 -1.21 -14.12
CA LEU A 222 -6.26 0.17 -13.68
C LEU A 222 -5.45 0.26 -12.39
N ALA A 223 -5.56 -0.72 -11.48
CA ALA A 223 -4.72 -0.79 -10.29
C ALA A 223 -3.23 -0.86 -10.66
N LEU A 224 -2.88 -1.75 -11.60
CA LEU A 224 -1.51 -1.87 -12.11
C LEU A 224 -1.07 -0.62 -12.87
N LEU A 225 -1.98 -0.04 -13.68
CA LEU A 225 -1.71 1.21 -14.39
C LEU A 225 -1.44 2.36 -13.40
N TYR A 226 -2.23 2.48 -12.34
CA TYR A 226 -2.05 3.51 -11.30
C TYR A 226 -0.71 3.36 -10.58
N ILE A 227 -0.30 2.14 -10.26
CA ILE A 227 1.04 1.87 -9.69
C ILE A 227 2.13 2.35 -10.65
N ALA A 228 2.03 2.00 -11.94
CA ALA A 228 3.02 2.35 -12.94
C ALA A 228 3.07 3.87 -13.23
N LEU A 229 1.91 4.52 -13.36
CA LEU A 229 1.81 5.96 -13.55
C LEU A 229 2.31 6.74 -12.33
N LEU A 230 1.96 6.32 -11.11
CA LEU A 230 2.46 6.96 -9.89
C LEU A 230 3.99 6.79 -9.78
N SER A 231 4.52 5.63 -10.17
CA SER A 231 5.97 5.38 -10.22
C SER A 231 6.67 6.30 -11.24
N LEU A 232 6.11 6.50 -12.44
CA LEU A 232 6.66 7.43 -13.42
C LEU A 232 6.56 8.88 -12.95
N ALA A 233 5.41 9.28 -12.38
CA ALA A 233 5.22 10.61 -11.81
C ALA A 233 6.19 10.90 -10.67
N TRP A 234 6.64 9.86 -9.95
CA TRP A 234 7.67 9.97 -8.90
C TRP A 234 9.03 10.46 -9.41
N ARG A 235 9.30 10.39 -10.73
CA ARG A 235 10.52 10.93 -11.35
C ARG A 235 10.43 12.40 -11.76
N THR A 236 9.25 12.98 -11.68
CA THR A 236 8.96 14.36 -12.11
C THR A 236 8.96 15.31 -10.90
N PRO A 237 8.94 16.65 -11.09
CA PRO A 237 8.76 17.60 -9.97
C PRO A 237 7.48 17.35 -9.14
N LEU A 238 6.49 16.65 -9.68
CA LEU A 238 5.28 16.23 -8.94
C LEU A 238 5.61 15.37 -7.70
N ARG A 239 6.79 14.75 -7.64
CA ARG A 239 7.26 13.98 -6.48
C ARG A 239 7.11 14.75 -5.17
N ALA A 240 7.39 16.05 -5.13
CA ALA A 240 7.27 16.85 -3.91
C ALA A 240 5.82 16.90 -3.41
N LEU A 241 4.87 17.14 -4.33
CA LEU A 241 3.44 17.16 -4.05
C LEU A 241 2.94 15.78 -3.62
N LEU A 242 3.30 14.73 -4.38
CA LEU A 242 2.90 13.35 -4.08
C LEU A 242 3.41 12.90 -2.70
N ARG A 243 4.65 13.25 -2.35
CA ARG A 243 5.20 12.99 -1.01
C ARG A 243 4.43 13.70 0.08
N ALA A 244 4.16 14.99 -0.10
CA ALA A 244 3.40 15.76 0.88
C ALA A 244 1.99 15.17 1.07
N ALA A 245 1.32 14.77 -0.03
CA ALA A 245 -0.02 14.22 0.00
C ALA A 245 -0.09 12.80 0.59
N PHE A 246 0.85 11.91 0.23
CA PHE A 246 0.69 10.47 0.49
C PHE A 246 1.70 9.86 1.47
N ASP A 247 2.92 10.41 1.63
CA ASP A 247 3.91 9.84 2.55
C ASP A 247 3.39 9.79 4.01
N PRO A 248 2.80 10.86 4.58
CA PRO A 248 2.28 10.82 5.95
C PRO A 248 1.19 9.76 6.09
N LEU A 249 0.27 9.72 5.13
CA LEU A 249 -0.86 8.78 5.12
C LEU A 249 -0.37 7.33 5.08
N GLY A 250 0.60 7.02 4.23
CA GLY A 250 1.12 5.67 4.06
C GLY A 250 2.08 5.19 5.14
N ARG A 251 2.78 6.11 5.82
CA ARG A 251 3.59 5.80 7.02
C ARG A 251 2.74 5.45 8.23
N MET A 252 1.52 5.96 8.28
CA MET A 252 0.50 5.70 9.30
C MET A 252 -0.70 4.97 8.69
N ALA A 253 -0.45 4.09 7.72
CA ALA A 253 -1.45 3.40 6.94
C ALA A 253 -2.53 2.69 7.79
N PHE A 254 -2.10 1.93 8.78
CA PHE A 254 -3.00 1.17 9.64
C PHE A 254 -3.78 2.08 10.60
N THR A 255 -3.11 3.08 11.19
CA THR A 255 -3.77 4.10 12.00
C THR A 255 -4.81 4.87 11.19
N ASN A 256 -4.46 5.34 10.00
CA ASN A 256 -5.36 6.11 9.14
C ASN A 256 -6.54 5.27 8.63
N TYR A 257 -6.33 3.99 8.34
CA TYR A 257 -7.42 3.09 7.98
C TYR A 257 -8.47 2.97 9.11
N VAL A 258 -8.03 2.68 10.34
CA VAL A 258 -8.95 2.50 11.48
C VAL A 258 -9.61 3.82 11.87
N THR A 259 -8.83 4.90 11.98
CA THR A 259 -9.37 6.21 12.34
C THR A 259 -10.29 6.79 11.29
N ALA A 260 -10.15 6.42 10.01
CA ALA A 260 -11.10 6.85 8.98
C ALA A 260 -12.50 6.32 9.28
N SER A 261 -12.65 5.05 9.69
CA SER A 261 -13.94 4.52 10.14
C SER A 261 -14.43 5.17 11.42
N CYS A 262 -13.53 5.45 12.37
CA CYS A 262 -13.87 6.15 13.63
C CYS A 262 -14.41 7.56 13.40
N LEU A 263 -14.04 8.21 12.28
CA LEU A 263 -14.55 9.52 11.91
C LEU A 263 -15.78 9.42 11.01
N ALA A 264 -15.74 8.56 9.99
CA ALA A 264 -16.79 8.44 8.98
C ALA A 264 -18.11 7.89 9.53
N VAL A 265 -18.05 6.83 10.37
CA VAL A 265 -19.27 6.18 10.88
C VAL A 265 -20.08 7.14 11.77
N PRO A 266 -19.49 7.80 12.79
CA PRO A 266 -20.23 8.78 13.58
C PRO A 266 -20.67 9.99 12.75
N ALA A 267 -19.85 10.50 11.83
CA ALA A 267 -20.24 11.60 10.95
C ALA A 267 -21.44 11.23 10.07
N GLY A 268 -21.49 9.99 9.59
CA GLY A 268 -22.65 9.41 8.89
C GLY A 268 -23.95 9.56 9.67
N LEU A 269 -23.90 9.18 10.94
CA LEU A 269 -25.04 9.24 11.86
C LEU A 269 -25.43 10.68 12.20
N LEU A 270 -24.45 11.53 12.54
CA LEU A 270 -24.69 12.91 12.97
C LEU A 270 -25.21 13.82 11.86
N LEU A 271 -24.76 13.60 10.62
CA LEU A 271 -25.13 14.41 9.46
C LEU A 271 -26.34 13.83 8.69
N GLY A 272 -26.93 12.72 9.17
CA GLY A 272 -28.13 12.14 8.57
C GLY A 272 -27.92 11.53 7.19
N PHE A 273 -26.71 11.03 6.88
CA PHE A 273 -26.38 10.47 5.57
C PHE A 273 -27.27 9.28 5.17
N ALA A 274 -27.85 8.56 6.14
CA ALA A 274 -28.78 7.47 5.88
C ALA A 274 -30.03 7.90 5.08
N GLN A 275 -30.43 9.18 5.18
CA GLN A 275 -31.64 9.72 4.56
C GLN A 275 -31.39 10.39 3.20
N THR A 276 -30.12 10.57 2.80
CA THR A 276 -29.75 11.24 1.55
C THR A 276 -28.94 10.33 0.64
N ARG A 277 -29.07 10.53 -0.68
CA ARG A 277 -28.21 9.89 -1.70
C ARG A 277 -27.19 10.83 -2.30
N ASP A 278 -26.98 11.99 -1.68
CA ASP A 278 -25.97 12.92 -2.16
C ASP A 278 -24.56 12.39 -1.91
N LEU A 279 -24.04 11.69 -2.92
CA LEU A 279 -22.68 11.17 -2.92
C LEU A 279 -21.64 12.29 -2.85
N ALA A 280 -21.92 13.48 -3.40
CA ALA A 280 -20.95 14.56 -3.38
C ALA A 280 -20.65 15.00 -1.94
N SER A 281 -21.68 15.13 -1.11
CA SER A 281 -21.51 15.42 0.33
C SER A 281 -20.69 14.34 1.05
N ALA A 282 -20.91 13.06 0.76
CA ALA A 282 -20.12 11.98 1.34
C ALA A 282 -18.64 12.04 0.89
N LEU A 283 -18.38 12.37 -0.38
CA LEU A 283 -17.01 12.53 -0.88
C LEU A 283 -16.31 13.77 -0.30
N TRP A 284 -17.03 14.87 -0.05
CA TRP A 284 -16.47 16.02 0.66
C TRP A 284 -16.12 15.67 2.11
N LEU A 285 -16.94 14.87 2.80
CA LEU A 285 -16.59 14.33 4.11
C LEU A 285 -15.31 13.49 4.04
N ALA A 286 -15.21 12.57 3.07
CA ALA A 286 -14.00 11.76 2.88
C ALA A 286 -12.76 12.63 2.64
N LEU A 287 -12.86 13.66 1.80
CA LEU A 287 -11.76 14.59 1.55
C LEU A 287 -11.37 15.37 2.81
N GLY A 288 -12.35 15.83 3.59
CA GLY A 288 -12.12 16.47 4.90
C GLY A 288 -11.37 15.54 5.86
N ILE A 289 -11.77 14.27 5.94
CA ILE A 289 -11.08 13.23 6.73
C ILE A 289 -9.65 13.06 6.23
N LEU A 290 -9.41 12.96 4.93
CA LEU A 290 -8.06 12.80 4.36
C LEU A 290 -7.15 13.98 4.67
N VAL A 291 -7.66 15.21 4.58
CA VAL A 291 -6.91 16.42 4.93
C VAL A 291 -6.57 16.42 6.42
N LEU A 292 -7.55 16.15 7.28
CA LEU A 292 -7.36 16.08 8.73
C LEU A 292 -6.34 14.99 9.11
N GLN A 293 -6.47 13.79 8.53
CA GLN A 293 -5.55 12.68 8.76
C GLN A 293 -4.15 12.97 8.23
N ASN A 294 -4.03 13.66 7.09
CA ASN A 294 -2.72 14.04 6.56
C ASN A 294 -2.01 15.02 7.49
N LEU A 295 -2.70 16.07 7.93
CA LEU A 295 -2.16 17.06 8.90
C LEU A 295 -1.82 16.40 10.23
N GLY A 296 -2.75 15.61 10.78
CA GLY A 296 -2.54 14.86 12.02
C GLY A 296 -1.38 13.88 11.93
N SER A 297 -1.25 13.17 10.79
CA SER A 297 -0.12 12.26 10.55
C SER A 297 1.22 13.01 10.46
N ARG A 298 1.27 14.18 9.80
CA ARG A 298 2.48 15.01 9.75
C ARG A 298 2.91 15.47 11.13
N LEU A 299 1.94 15.98 11.90
CA LEU A 299 2.16 16.46 13.25
C LEU A 299 2.62 15.31 14.17
N TRP A 300 1.94 14.17 14.14
CA TRP A 300 2.32 12.99 14.91
C TRP A 300 3.72 12.48 14.56
N LEU A 301 4.03 12.36 13.26
CA LEU A 301 5.33 11.88 12.79
C LEU A 301 6.47 12.87 13.03
N HIS A 302 6.17 14.12 13.42
CA HIS A 302 7.20 15.05 13.87
C HIS A 302 7.84 14.56 15.18
N TRP A 303 7.03 14.07 16.13
CA TRP A 303 7.51 13.59 17.43
C TRP A 303 7.79 12.09 17.47
N PHE A 304 7.01 11.28 16.73
CA PHE A 304 7.06 9.83 16.81
C PHE A 304 7.56 9.18 15.51
N ALA A 305 8.13 7.98 15.63
CA ALA A 305 8.68 7.24 14.49
C ALA A 305 7.59 6.49 13.69
N TYR A 306 6.53 6.06 14.38
CA TYR A 306 5.44 5.22 13.87
C TYR A 306 4.10 5.78 14.31
N GLY A 307 3.02 5.47 13.58
CA GLY A 307 1.67 5.71 14.09
C GLY A 307 1.35 4.81 15.29
N PRO A 308 0.34 5.17 16.10
CA PRO A 308 -0.03 4.44 17.31
C PRO A 308 -0.30 2.95 17.05
N LEU A 309 -1.13 2.65 16.05
CA LEU A 309 -1.52 1.26 15.75
C LEU A 309 -0.38 0.49 15.08
N GLU A 310 0.44 1.14 14.25
CA GLU A 310 1.64 0.53 13.67
C GLU A 310 2.65 0.16 14.75
N TRP A 311 2.84 1.04 15.74
CA TRP A 311 3.73 0.77 16.88
C TRP A 311 3.23 -0.43 17.68
N LEU A 312 1.97 -0.42 18.09
CA LEU A 312 1.37 -1.51 18.86
C LEU A 312 1.46 -2.84 18.10
N TRP A 313 1.09 -2.83 16.82
CA TRP A 313 1.19 -3.99 15.96
C TRP A 313 2.63 -4.49 15.78
N ARG A 314 3.61 -3.59 15.72
CA ARG A 314 5.02 -3.95 15.66
C ARG A 314 5.52 -4.53 16.99
N CYS A 315 5.07 -4.00 18.13
CA CYS A 315 5.37 -4.56 19.44
C CYS A 315 4.85 -6.01 19.55
N LEU A 316 3.62 -6.27 19.10
CA LEU A 316 3.02 -7.61 19.06
C LEU A 316 3.76 -8.55 18.09
N THR A 317 4.16 -8.05 16.93
CA THR A 317 4.89 -8.82 15.90
C THR A 317 6.23 -9.33 16.41
N TRP A 318 6.99 -8.47 17.09
CA TRP A 318 8.34 -8.78 17.55
C TRP A 318 8.41 -9.25 19.00
N TRP A 319 7.29 -9.24 19.72
CA TRP A 319 7.21 -9.53 21.16
C TRP A 319 8.22 -8.72 21.99
N ARG A 320 8.40 -7.45 21.62
CA ARG A 320 9.32 -6.53 22.29
C ARG A 320 8.79 -5.12 22.16
N MET A 321 8.98 -4.32 23.19
CA MET A 321 8.70 -2.88 23.10
C MET A 321 9.74 -2.24 22.19
N VAL A 322 9.27 -1.64 21.09
CA VAL A 322 10.11 -0.88 20.17
C VAL A 322 10.07 0.60 20.59
N PRO A 323 11.19 1.34 20.58
CA PRO A 323 11.18 2.76 20.92
C PRO A 323 10.22 3.53 19.99
N LEU A 324 9.31 4.29 20.59
CA LEU A 324 8.26 5.04 19.90
C LEU A 324 8.75 6.43 19.42
N ARG A 325 9.55 7.11 20.23
CA ARG A 325 10.16 8.41 19.88
C ARG A 325 11.29 8.21 18.88
N ARG A 326 11.44 9.17 17.95
CA ARG A 326 12.64 9.20 17.11
C ARG A 326 13.86 9.38 18.01
N SER A 327 14.84 8.49 17.89
CA SER A 327 16.16 8.72 18.48
C SER A 327 16.79 9.90 17.75
N THR A 328 17.11 10.98 18.48
CA THR A 328 17.80 12.17 17.94
C THR A 328 19.28 11.90 17.58
N GLN A 329 19.68 10.63 17.46
CA GLN A 329 21.06 10.22 17.18
C GLN A 329 21.06 9.09 16.15
N GLU A 330 21.22 9.48 14.88
CA GLU A 330 22.48 9.31 14.15
C GLU A 330 22.45 10.37 13.04
N PRO A 331 23.40 11.31 13.00
CA PRO A 331 23.65 12.05 11.77
C PRO A 331 23.90 10.99 10.69
N SER A 332 23.32 11.19 9.50
CA SER A 332 23.84 10.60 8.27
C SER A 332 25.37 10.61 8.35
N GLY A 333 25.98 9.42 8.36
CA GLY A 333 27.41 9.24 8.62
C GLY A 333 28.28 10.21 7.81
N PRO A 334 29.47 10.56 8.32
CA PRO A 334 30.29 11.63 7.76
C PRO A 334 30.75 11.25 6.36
N ALA A 335 30.06 11.76 5.34
CA ALA A 335 30.45 11.64 3.94
C ALA A 335 31.35 12.81 3.49
N ASP A 336 31.85 13.66 4.41
CA ASP A 336 32.46 14.94 3.98
C ASP A 336 33.70 15.42 4.76
N SER A 337 34.41 14.58 5.52
CA SER A 337 35.64 15.03 6.21
C SER A 337 36.90 14.18 5.99
N ALA A 338 36.83 13.06 5.26
CA ALA A 338 38.02 12.23 5.02
C ALA A 338 38.77 12.54 3.70
N TYR A 339 38.29 13.48 2.87
CA TYR A 339 38.89 13.78 1.56
C TYR A 339 39.61 15.15 1.47
N ARG A 340 39.66 15.93 2.56
CA ARG A 340 40.47 17.15 2.62
C ARG A 340 41.49 17.02 3.76
N SER A 341 42.77 16.96 3.38
CA SER A 341 43.99 17.13 4.20
C SER A 341 44.84 15.91 4.55
N ALA A 342 44.83 14.84 3.75
CA ALA A 342 46.00 13.95 3.68
C ALA A 342 47.06 14.57 2.75
N SER A 343 47.89 15.45 3.31
CA SER A 343 49.16 15.91 2.73
C SER A 343 50.06 14.72 2.36
N PRO A 344 50.71 14.70 1.19
CA PRO A 344 51.55 13.58 0.80
C PRO A 344 52.89 13.63 1.57
N ARG A 345 53.08 12.74 2.54
CA ARG A 345 54.41 12.42 3.07
C ARG A 345 55.18 11.68 1.99
N ARG A 346 56.28 12.30 1.54
CA ARG A 346 57.34 11.68 0.74
C ARG A 346 57.86 10.43 1.47
N TYR A 347 57.81 9.28 0.82
CA TYR A 347 58.64 8.14 1.20
C TYR A 347 60.01 8.34 0.60
N ALA A 348 61.01 8.48 1.47
CA ALA A 348 62.41 8.33 1.15
C ALA A 348 62.73 6.82 1.02
N SER A 349 63.40 6.44 -0.06
CA SER A 349 64.03 5.12 -0.21
C SER A 349 65.42 5.13 0.43
N PRO A 350 65.83 4.08 1.17
CA PRO A 350 67.20 3.93 1.61
C PRO A 350 68.05 3.18 0.57
N ALA A 351 69.22 3.77 0.28
CA ALA A 351 70.53 3.21 -0.08
C ALA A 351 70.67 1.95 -0.96
N GLY A 352 71.51 2.09 -2.00
CA GLY A 352 72.20 1.00 -2.69
C GLY A 352 73.33 1.53 -3.57
N SER A 353 74.54 1.56 -3.03
CA SER A 353 75.82 1.90 -3.69
C SER A 353 76.30 0.80 -4.65
N ALA A 354 76.85 1.16 -5.82
CA ALA A 354 78.10 0.61 -6.39
C ALA A 354 78.36 1.13 -7.83
N GLY A 355 79.59 1.58 -8.08
CA GLY A 355 80.26 1.34 -9.37
C GLY A 355 80.72 2.55 -10.19
N SER A 356 82.05 2.72 -10.19
CA SER A 356 82.96 3.49 -11.07
C SER A 356 82.89 5.01 -11.07
#